data_AF-A0A961VIX5-F1
#
_entry.id   AF-A0A961VIX5-F1
#
_cell.length_a   1.000
_cell.length_b   1.000
_cell.length_c   1.000
_cell.angle_alpha   90.00
_cell.angle_beta   90.00
_cell.angle_gamma   90.00
#
_symmetry.space_group_name_H-M   'P 1'
#
loop_
_entity.id
_entity.type
_entity.pdbx_description
1 polymer ?
#
loop_
_entity_poly.entity_id
_entity_poly.type
_entity_poly.pdbx_seq_one_letter_code
_entity_poly.pdbx_strand_id
1 'polypeptide(L)'
;MSPTTAFAPLFLQVALTFVLLFRLGQLRLRLVRAGSVNLRDYALGADVWPAGANNVANAFRSQFELPVLFYVVTVLAFMSGRMSTGLLVLSWVFVASRLFHALIFVTTNNIPRRFAVFTGGFLALVAMWLVFFADLATDL
;
A
#
# COMPACT_ATOMS: atom_id res chain seq x y z
N MET A 1 -21.85 -8.17 9.07
CA MET A 1 -20.63 -8.80 8.51
C MET A 1 -19.71 -9.17 9.67
N SER A 2 -19.00 -10.31 9.63
CA SER A 2 -18.06 -10.65 10.70
C SER A 2 -16.80 -9.75 10.64
N PRO A 3 -16.15 -9.46 11.78
CA PRO A 3 -14.91 -8.66 11.81
C PRO A 3 -13.81 -9.25 10.93
N THR A 4 -13.64 -10.58 10.96
CA THR A 4 -12.63 -11.30 10.17
C THR A 4 -12.79 -11.05 8.68
N THR A 5 -14.02 -11.10 8.17
CA THR A 5 -14.30 -10.86 6.75
C THR A 5 -14.12 -9.38 6.40
N ALA A 6 -14.60 -8.47 7.26
CA ALA A 6 -14.48 -7.03 7.05
C ALA A 6 -13.02 -6.56 6.96
N PHE A 7 -12.14 -7.11 7.81
CA PHE A 7 -10.75 -6.70 7.91
C PHE A 7 -9.76 -7.54 7.09
N ALA A 8 -10.21 -8.59 6.39
CA ALA A 8 -9.31 -9.40 5.56
C ALA A 8 -8.50 -8.57 4.52
N PRO A 9 -9.10 -7.62 3.76
CA PRO A 9 -8.35 -6.76 2.85
C PRO A 9 -7.33 -5.87 3.59
N LEU A 10 -7.71 -5.39 4.77
CA LEU A 10 -6.86 -4.57 5.64
C LEU A 10 -5.62 -5.35 6.09
N PHE A 11 -5.81 -6.59 6.57
CA PHE A 11 -4.70 -7.43 7.00
C PHE A 11 -3.75 -7.76 5.85
N LEU A 12 -4.27 -7.97 4.65
CA LEU A 12 -3.44 -8.21 3.47
C LEU A 12 -2.60 -6.98 3.09
N GLN A 13 -3.16 -5.78 3.23
CA GLN A 13 -2.44 -4.53 3.01
C GLN A 13 -1.33 -4.29 4.07
N VAL A 14 -1.60 -4.65 5.33
CA VAL A 14 -0.60 -4.63 6.40
C VAL A 14 0.52 -5.64 6.12
N ALA A 15 0.16 -6.86 5.69
CA ALA A 15 1.13 -7.89 5.33
C ALA A 15 2.03 -7.44 4.17
N LEU A 16 1.48 -6.79 3.14
CA LEU A 16 2.27 -6.22 2.04
C LEU A 16 3.31 -5.20 2.55
N THR A 17 2.91 -4.33 3.49
CA THR A 17 3.81 -3.36 4.11
C THR A 17 4.98 -4.05 4.81
N PHE A 18 4.72 -5.10 5.58
CA PHE A 18 5.77 -5.88 6.23
C PHE A 18 6.68 -6.59 5.24
N VAL A 19 6.10 -7.24 4.21
CA VAL A 19 6.87 -7.92 3.17
C VAL A 19 7.86 -6.96 2.50
N LEU A 20 7.41 -5.76 2.13
CA LEU A 20 8.27 -4.75 1.51
C LEU A 20 9.33 -4.22 2.48
N LEU A 21 9.00 -4.01 3.75
CA LEU A 21 9.95 -3.59 4.79
C LEU A 21 11.07 -4.63 4.97
N PHE A 22 10.70 -5.90 5.16
CA PHE A 22 11.67 -6.98 5.32
C PHE A 22 12.52 -7.16 4.06
N ARG A 23 11.90 -7.09 2.87
CA ARG A 23 12.63 -7.18 1.59
C ARG A 23 13.64 -6.05 1.44
N LEU A 24 13.26 -4.81 1.78
CA LEU A 24 14.14 -3.65 1.74
C LEU A 24 15.31 -3.83 2.71
N GLY A 25 15.03 -4.21 3.95
CA GLY A 25 16.05 -4.46 4.98
C GLY A 25 17.06 -5.53 4.55
N GLN A 26 16.57 -6.65 4.03
CA GLN A 26 17.42 -7.74 3.51
C GLN A 26 18.32 -7.28 2.37
N LEU A 27 17.79 -6.51 1.41
CA LEU A 27 18.55 -6.05 0.25
C LEU A 27 19.63 -5.05 0.67
N ARG A 28 19.28 -4.06 1.50
CA ARG A 28 20.25 -3.08 2.01
C ARG A 28 21.34 -3.73 2.84
N LEU A 29 20.98 -4.67 3.73
CA LEU A 29 21.94 -5.40 4.54
C LEU A 29 22.93 -6.21 3.69
N ARG A 30 22.46 -6.85 2.62
CA ARG A 30 23.33 -7.59 1.69
C ARG A 30 24.32 -6.66 0.99
N LEU A 31 23.86 -5.50 0.50
CA LEU A 31 24.70 -4.52 -0.18
C LEU A 31 25.78 -3.93 0.73
N VAL A 32 25.43 -3.64 1.98
CA VAL A 32 26.40 -3.16 2.99
C VAL A 32 27.42 -4.25 3.32
N ARG A 33 26.97 -5.50 3.57
CA ARG A 33 27.87 -6.62 3.88
C ARG A 33 28.79 -6.99 2.72
N ALA A 34 28.34 -6.79 1.48
CA ALA A 34 29.15 -7.00 0.28
C ALA A 34 30.15 -5.86 0.02
N GLY A 35 30.16 -4.80 0.83
CA GLY A 35 31.00 -3.62 0.62
C GLY A 35 30.59 -2.78 -0.60
N SER A 36 29.44 -3.07 -1.22
CA SER A 36 28.94 -2.35 -2.40
C SER A 36 28.32 -1.00 -2.05
N VAL A 37 28.08 -0.73 -0.77
CA VAL A 37 27.50 0.50 -0.25
C VAL A 37 28.26 0.96 0.99
N ASN A 38 28.71 2.21 0.97
CA ASN A 38 29.34 2.86 2.11
C ASN A 38 28.30 3.67 2.91
N LEU A 39 28.06 3.29 4.16
CA LEU A 39 27.10 3.97 5.03
C LEU A 39 27.57 5.36 5.47
N ARG A 40 28.87 5.64 5.44
CA ARG A 40 29.40 6.98 5.73
C ARG A 40 28.95 7.97 4.66
N ASP A 41 29.04 7.59 3.40
CA ASP A 41 28.65 8.45 2.28
C ASP A 41 27.13 8.68 2.28
N TYR A 42 26.35 7.65 2.64
CA TYR A 42 24.91 7.80 2.88
C TYR A 42 24.60 8.79 4.00
N ALA A 43 25.33 8.75 5.12
CA ALA A 43 25.14 9.68 6.23
C ALA A 43 25.45 11.14 5.85
N LEU A 44 26.27 11.36 4.81
CA LEU A 44 26.56 12.67 4.23
C LEU A 44 25.53 13.09 3.16
N GLY A 45 24.50 12.29 2.92
CA GLY A 45 23.41 12.58 1.98
C GLY A 45 23.61 12.05 0.56
N ALA A 46 24.63 11.22 0.30
CA ALA A 46 24.83 10.62 -1.01
C ALA A 46 23.76 9.57 -1.33
N ASP A 47 23.27 9.54 -2.57
CA ASP A 47 22.47 8.42 -3.07
C ASP A 47 23.36 7.24 -3.42
N VAL A 48 23.56 6.36 -2.44
CA VAL A 48 24.42 5.17 -2.56
C VAL A 48 23.66 3.92 -2.96
N TRP A 49 22.32 3.98 -3.04
CA TRP A 49 21.51 2.78 -3.19
C TRP A 49 21.32 2.43 -4.68
N PRO A 50 21.61 1.19 -5.10
CA PRO A 50 21.32 0.75 -6.46
C PRO A 50 19.83 0.84 -6.80
N ALA A 51 19.52 0.98 -8.09
CA ALA A 51 18.15 1.12 -8.59
C ALA A 51 17.18 0.07 -8.03
N GLY A 52 17.59 -1.20 -7.91
CA GLY A 52 16.76 -2.25 -7.31
C GLY A 52 16.39 -1.99 -5.85
N ALA A 53 17.31 -1.47 -5.04
CA ALA A 53 17.04 -1.10 -3.65
C ALA A 53 16.14 0.14 -3.55
N ASN A 54 16.37 1.12 -4.42
CA ASN A 54 15.52 2.31 -4.51
C ASN A 54 14.10 1.97 -4.98
N ASN A 55 13.93 1.01 -5.89
CA ASN A 55 12.61 0.53 -6.34
C ASN A 55 11.81 -0.10 -5.20
N VAL A 56 12.43 -0.97 -4.39
CA VAL A 56 11.77 -1.56 -3.20
C VAL A 56 11.47 -0.48 -2.16
N ALA A 57 12.37 0.49 -1.96
CA ALA A 57 12.15 1.60 -1.04
C ALA A 57 10.97 2.49 -1.48
N ASN A 58 10.85 2.77 -2.78
CA ASN A 58 9.71 3.48 -3.35
C ASN A 58 8.41 2.68 -3.18
N ALA A 59 8.43 1.37 -3.44
CA ALA A 59 7.27 0.51 -3.26
C ALA A 59 6.78 0.52 -1.81
N PHE A 60 7.71 0.46 -0.84
CA PHE A 60 7.44 0.53 0.58
C PHE A 60 6.84 1.88 0.98
N ARG A 61 7.46 3.00 0.56
CA ARG A 61 6.95 4.36 0.84
C ARG A 61 5.53 4.56 0.33
N SER A 62 5.23 4.07 -0.88
CA SER A 62 3.89 4.18 -1.46
C SER A 62 2.81 3.47 -0.62
N GLN A 63 3.17 2.50 0.24
CA GLN A 63 2.20 1.88 1.15
C GLN A 63 1.74 2.79 2.29
N PHE A 64 2.34 3.98 2.47
CA PHE A 64 1.95 4.97 3.49
C PHE A 64 1.23 6.19 2.91
N GLU A 65 0.95 6.20 1.60
CA GLU A 65 0.18 7.24 0.94
C GLU A 65 -1.32 6.91 1.05
N LEU A 66 -1.93 6.43 -0.04
CA LEU A 66 -3.35 6.06 -0.09
C LEU A 66 -3.77 5.01 0.96
N PRO A 67 -2.95 4.01 1.34
CA PRO A 67 -3.40 3.00 2.31
C PRO A 67 -3.77 3.56 3.68
N VAL A 68 -3.22 4.72 4.08
CA VAL A 68 -3.62 5.38 5.33
C VAL A 68 -5.11 5.74 5.30
N LEU A 69 -5.58 6.34 4.21
CA LEU A 69 -7.00 6.67 4.03
C LEU A 69 -7.88 5.42 3.91
N PHE A 70 -7.36 4.35 3.31
CA PHE A 70 -8.04 3.06 3.23
C PHE A 70 -8.26 2.43 4.61
N TYR A 71 -7.24 2.42 5.47
CA TYR A 71 -7.36 1.93 6.85
C TYR A 71 -8.41 2.73 7.61
N VAL A 72 -8.39 4.07 7.47
CA VAL A 72 -9.35 4.96 8.14
C VAL A 72 -10.78 4.66 7.70
N VAL A 73 -11.09 4.67 6.40
CA VAL A 73 -12.48 4.44 5.95
C VAL A 73 -12.98 3.04 6.31
N THR A 74 -12.12 2.03 6.27
CA THR A 74 -12.49 0.65 6.61
C THR A 74 -12.81 0.51 8.09
N VAL A 75 -12.00 1.10 8.97
CA VAL A 75 -12.25 1.10 10.42
C VAL A 75 -13.50 1.92 10.76
N LEU A 76 -13.65 3.11 10.18
CA LEU A 76 -14.82 3.95 10.42
C LEU A 76 -16.12 3.29 9.95
N ALA A 77 -16.14 2.74 8.73
CA ALA A 77 -17.30 2.03 8.21
C ALA A 77 -17.66 0.82 9.07
N PHE A 78 -16.67 0.07 9.56
CA PHE A 78 -16.93 -1.05 10.45
C PHE A 78 -17.47 -0.60 11.81
N MET A 79 -16.83 0.39 12.46
CA MET A 79 -17.23 0.89 13.78
C MET A 79 -18.60 1.54 13.78
N SER A 80 -18.99 2.18 12.67
CA SER A 80 -20.30 2.79 12.53
C SER A 80 -21.38 1.82 12.03
N GLY A 81 -21.09 0.53 11.91
CA GLY A 81 -22.04 -0.47 11.40
C GLY A 81 -22.36 -0.34 9.91
N ARG A 82 -21.61 0.46 9.14
CA ARG A 82 -21.83 0.75 7.71
C ARG A 82 -21.00 -0.12 6.77
N MET A 83 -20.23 -1.08 7.27
CA MET A 83 -19.45 -1.98 6.43
C MET A 83 -20.35 -2.90 5.61
N SER A 84 -20.68 -2.45 4.39
CA SER A 84 -21.55 -3.13 3.42
C SER A 84 -20.76 -4.07 2.51
N THR A 85 -21.47 -4.97 1.81
CA THR A 85 -20.86 -5.83 0.77
C THR A 85 -20.18 -5.01 -0.33
N GLY A 86 -20.74 -3.84 -0.69
CA GLY A 86 -20.14 -2.94 -1.67
C GLY A 86 -18.79 -2.40 -1.21
N LEU A 87 -18.70 -1.91 0.03
CA LEU A 87 -17.42 -1.48 0.63
C LEU A 87 -16.41 -2.64 0.75
N LEU A 88 -16.88 -3.84 1.05
CA LEU A 88 -16.02 -5.03 1.05
C LEU A 88 -15.45 -5.34 -0.34
N VAL A 89 -16.25 -5.27 -1.40
CA VAL A 89 -15.75 -5.49 -2.78
C VAL A 89 -14.74 -4.40 -3.16
N LEU A 90 -15.05 -3.13 -2.88
CA LEU A 90 -14.15 -2.01 -3.18
C LEU A 90 -12.82 -2.11 -2.42
N SER A 91 -12.84 -2.53 -1.16
CA SER A 91 -11.62 -2.76 -0.38
C SER A 91 -10.74 -3.88 -0.97
N TRP A 92 -11.35 -4.94 -1.50
CA TRP A 92 -10.61 -5.99 -2.23
C TRP A 92 -9.99 -5.47 -3.52
N VAL A 93 -10.71 -4.64 -4.29
CA VAL A 93 -10.16 -3.97 -5.48
C VAL A 93 -8.99 -3.08 -5.10
N PHE A 94 -9.12 -2.31 -4.01
CA PHE A 94 -8.06 -1.46 -3.49
C PHE A 94 -6.80 -2.27 -3.16
N VAL A 95 -6.90 -3.31 -2.31
CA VAL A 95 -5.72 -4.09 -1.90
C VAL A 95 -5.12 -4.88 -3.06
N ALA A 96 -5.93 -5.41 -3.98
CA ALA A 96 -5.42 -6.06 -5.20
C ALA A 96 -4.59 -5.08 -6.03
N SER A 97 -5.06 -3.83 -6.20
CA SER A 97 -4.27 -2.79 -6.87
C SER A 97 -2.92 -2.55 -6.17
N ARG A 98 -2.87 -2.57 -4.83
CA ARG A 98 -1.64 -2.33 -4.08
C ARG A 98 -0.63 -3.46 -4.27
N LEU A 99 -1.10 -4.71 -4.28
CA LEU A 99 -0.28 -5.88 -4.58
C LEU A 99 0.34 -5.79 -5.98
N PHE A 100 -0.47 -5.51 -7.01
CA PHE A 100 0.04 -5.38 -8.38
C PHE A 100 0.96 -4.17 -8.55
N HIS A 101 0.64 -3.04 -7.93
CA HIS A 101 1.46 -1.84 -7.98
C HIS A 101 2.85 -2.08 -7.36
N ALA A 102 2.89 -2.69 -6.17
CA ALA A 102 4.13 -3.08 -5.51
C ALA A 102 4.92 -4.10 -6.34
N LEU A 103 4.24 -5.11 -6.90
CA LEU A 103 4.86 -6.11 -7.77
C LEU A 103 5.53 -5.46 -8.99
N ILE A 104 4.85 -4.54 -9.68
CA ILE A 104 5.41 -3.83 -10.83
C ILE A 104 6.64 -3.02 -10.40
N PHE A 105 6.56 -2.29 -9.28
CA PHE A 105 7.70 -1.54 -8.74
C PHE A 105 8.95 -2.41 -8.52
N VAL A 106 8.79 -3.57 -7.87
CA VAL A 106 9.94 -4.40 -7.47
C VAL A 106 10.45 -5.31 -8.59
N THR A 107 9.74 -5.44 -9.70
CA THR A 107 10.11 -6.31 -10.84
C THR A 107 10.53 -5.51 -12.07
N THR A 108 9.56 -4.94 -12.78
CA THR A 108 9.76 -4.32 -14.10
C THR A 108 9.93 -2.81 -14.03
N ASN A 109 9.46 -2.19 -12.94
CA ASN A 109 9.36 -0.74 -12.74
C ASN A 109 8.73 0.00 -13.94
N ASN A 110 7.81 -0.65 -14.65
CA ASN A 110 7.17 -0.05 -15.83
C ASN A 110 6.19 1.06 -15.42
N ILE A 111 6.50 2.30 -15.80
CA ILE A 111 5.80 3.50 -15.35
C ILE A 111 4.32 3.53 -15.78
N PRO A 112 3.97 3.31 -17.07
CA PRO A 112 2.57 3.31 -17.49
C PRO A 112 1.72 2.25 -16.75
N ARG A 113 2.25 1.02 -16.60
CA ARG A 113 1.54 -0.06 -15.92
C ARG A 113 1.30 0.24 -14.45
N ARG A 114 2.33 0.70 -13.72
CA ARG A 114 2.16 1.05 -12.30
C ARG A 114 1.19 2.22 -12.14
N PHE A 115 1.22 3.21 -13.03
CA PHE A 115 0.29 4.34 -12.99
C PHE A 115 -1.17 3.92 -13.21
N ALA A 116 -1.43 3.03 -14.18
CA ALA A 116 -2.77 2.50 -14.43
C ALA A 116 -3.33 1.74 -13.22
N VAL A 117 -2.51 0.85 -12.64
CA VAL A 117 -2.89 0.08 -11.44
C VAL A 117 -3.07 1.02 -10.23
N PHE A 118 -2.19 2.02 -10.08
CA PHE A 118 -2.32 3.02 -9.03
C PHE A 118 -3.67 3.73 -9.11
N THR A 119 -4.04 4.18 -10.32
CA THR A 119 -5.27 4.91 -10.61
C THR A 119 -6.51 4.06 -10.32
N GLY A 120 -6.52 2.77 -10.70
CA GLY A 120 -7.61 1.87 -10.35
C GLY A 120 -7.83 1.76 -8.84
N GLY A 121 -6.75 1.65 -8.07
CA GLY A 121 -6.83 1.66 -6.60
C GLY A 121 -7.29 3.00 -6.02
N PHE A 122 -6.80 4.11 -6.58
CA PHE A 122 -7.24 5.45 -6.19
C PHE A 122 -8.75 5.63 -6.39
N LEU A 123 -9.28 5.25 -7.55
CA LEU A 123 -10.71 5.35 -7.84
C LEU A 123 -11.55 4.45 -6.93
N ALA A 124 -11.08 3.24 -6.63
CA ALA A 124 -11.74 2.36 -5.66
C ALA A 124 -11.80 3.00 -4.27
N LEU A 125 -10.71 3.62 -3.81
CA LEU A 125 -10.66 4.32 -2.53
C LEU A 125 -11.61 5.53 -2.51
N VAL A 126 -11.64 6.33 -3.57
CA VAL A 126 -12.59 7.45 -3.70
C VAL A 126 -14.02 6.93 -3.61
N ALA A 127 -14.35 5.86 -4.32
CA ALA A 127 -15.67 5.24 -4.26
C ALA A 127 -16.02 4.76 -2.84
N MET A 128 -15.07 4.18 -2.10
CA MET A 128 -15.30 3.78 -0.70
C MET A 128 -15.69 4.96 0.17
N TRP A 129 -14.99 6.09 0.05
CA TRP A 129 -15.30 7.30 0.81
C TRP A 129 -16.65 7.90 0.43
N LEU A 130 -16.97 7.95 -0.87
CA LEU A 130 -18.26 8.46 -1.35
C LEU A 130 -19.43 7.62 -0.84
N VAL A 131 -19.30 6.28 -0.92
CA VAL A 131 -20.32 5.35 -0.41
C VAL A 131 -20.47 5.53 1.11
N PHE A 132 -19.36 5.54 1.85
CA PHE A 132 -19.40 5.72 3.30
C PHE A 132 -20.04 7.05 3.72
N PHE A 133 -19.76 8.15 3.01
CA PHE A 133 -20.37 9.44 3.29
C PHE A 133 -21.86 9.49 2.92
N ALA A 134 -22.25 8.87 1.81
CA ALA A 134 -23.66 8.76 1.45
C ALA A 134 -24.45 7.98 2.52
N ASP A 135 -23.91 6.85 2.97
CA ASP A 135 -24.51 6.01 4.03
C ASP A 135 -24.56 6.71 5.39
N LEU A 136 -23.68 7.69 5.65
CA LEU A 136 -23.71 8.52 6.86
C LEU A 136 -24.76 9.63 6.75
N ALA A 137 -24.91 10.22 5.56
CA ALA A 137 -25.84 11.33 5.32
C ALA A 137 -27.30 10.90 5.34
N THR A 138 -27.61 9.63 5.05
CA THR A 138 -28.97 9.09 5.14
C THR A 138 -29.53 9.00 6.56
N ASP A 139 -28.66 9.13 7.58
CA ASP A 139 -29.04 9.08 9.00
C ASP A 139 -29.22 10.48 9.64
N LEU A 140 -29.06 11.56 8.87
CA LEU A 140 -29.28 12.95 9.28
C LEU A 140 -30.67 13.45 8.86
#